data_AF-A0A496R134-F1
#
_entry.id   AF-A0A496R134-F1
#
_cell.length_a   1.000
_cell.length_b   1.000
_cell.length_c   1.000
_cell.angle_alpha   90.00
_cell.angle_beta   90.00
_cell.angle_gamma   90.00
#
_symmetry.space_group_name_H-M   'P 1'
#
loop_
_entity.id
_entity.type
_entity.pdbx_description
1 polymer ?
#
loop_
_entity_poly.entity_id
_entity_poly.type
_entity_poly.pdbx_seq_one_letter_code
_entity_poly.pdbx_strand_id
1 'polypeptide(L)'
;MAKGSFRLRRIWLPSFYGRLTFLLFMLSLLILYFYIVGNSQGFADKTLLFLFTVESWTLALCALSGVFSTISYAATLPMRKKLQLDRIILSAAASAFSVLLYLLVAILQAFMDSYKIMN
;
A
#
# COMPACT_ATOMS: atom_id res chain seq x y z
N MET A 1 15.95 -0.48 33.79
CA MET A 1 16.72 0.34 32.83
C MET A 1 16.15 0.30 31.39
N ALA A 2 14.82 0.43 31.19
CA ALA A 2 14.18 0.27 29.86
C ALA A 2 13.43 1.52 29.34
N LYS A 3 13.58 2.69 29.99
CA LYS A 3 12.85 3.92 29.62
C LYS A 3 13.35 4.56 28.31
N GLY A 4 14.60 4.30 27.90
CA GLY A 4 15.20 4.88 26.70
C GLY A 4 14.72 4.25 25.39
N SER A 5 14.65 2.92 25.31
CA SER A 5 14.29 2.24 24.05
C SER A 5 12.81 2.44 23.68
N PHE A 6 11.91 2.52 24.67
CA PHE A 6 10.49 2.78 24.44
C PHE A 6 10.24 4.18 23.86
N ARG A 7 10.99 5.21 24.30
CA ARG A 7 10.88 6.56 23.73
C ARG A 7 11.40 6.60 22.28
N LEU A 8 12.55 5.96 22.01
CA LEU A 8 13.12 5.89 20.67
C LEU A 8 12.22 5.12 19.68
N ARG A 9 11.71 3.94 20.05
CA ARG A 9 10.74 3.18 19.22
C ARG A 9 9.50 4.01 18.94
N ARG A 10 8.94 4.70 19.93
CA ARG A 10 7.69 5.47 19.80
C ARG A 10 7.81 6.70 18.90
N ILE A 11 9.00 7.30 18.81
CA ILE A 11 9.25 8.44 17.91
C ILE A 11 9.48 7.98 16.48
N TRP A 12 10.18 6.85 16.30
CA TRP A 12 10.58 6.34 14.99
C TRP A 12 9.51 5.49 14.28
N LEU A 13 8.74 4.67 15.01
CA LEU A 13 7.73 3.75 14.45
C LEU A 13 6.75 4.46 13.49
N PRO A 14 6.09 5.57 13.87
CA PRO A 14 5.14 6.23 12.97
C PRO A 14 5.81 6.76 11.71
N SER A 15 7.04 7.30 11.84
CA SER A 15 7.78 7.84 10.70
C SER A 15 8.28 6.75 9.75
N PHE A 16 8.63 5.57 10.28
CA PHE A 16 9.06 4.44 9.47
C PHE A 16 7.90 3.89 8.66
N TYR A 17 6.76 3.59 9.31
CA TYR A 17 5.57 3.08 8.61
C TYR A 17 5.02 4.10 7.62
N GLY A 18 4.99 5.40 7.95
CA GLY A 18 4.57 6.43 6.99
C GLY A 18 5.43 6.47 5.73
N ARG A 19 6.76 6.36 5.85
CA ARG A 19 7.68 6.28 4.70
C ARG A 19 7.52 4.98 3.92
N LEU A 20 7.35 3.86 4.62
CA LEU A 20 7.14 2.56 3.99
C LEU A 20 5.84 2.55 3.18
N THR A 21 4.73 3.04 3.75
CA THR A 21 3.45 3.18 3.04
C THR A 21 3.59 4.04 1.79
N PHE A 22 4.31 5.17 1.88
CA PHE A 22 4.55 6.03 0.73
C PHE A 22 5.36 5.32 -0.37
N LEU A 23 6.42 4.60 0.00
CA LEU A 23 7.23 3.83 -0.96
C LEU A 23 6.43 2.70 -1.62
N LEU A 24 5.64 1.96 -0.85
CA LEU A 24 4.77 0.90 -1.38
C LEU A 24 3.68 1.47 -2.30
N PHE A 25 3.12 2.62 -1.95
CA PHE A 25 2.16 3.32 -2.80
C PHE A 25 2.77 3.77 -4.13
N MET A 26 3.95 4.37 -4.10
CA MET A 26 4.68 4.77 -5.31
C MET A 26 5.07 3.57 -6.17
N LEU A 27 5.48 2.46 -5.53
CA LEU A 27 5.78 1.21 -6.22
C LEU A 27 4.52 0.64 -6.91
N SER A 28 3.37 0.66 -6.24
CA SER A 28 2.09 0.23 -6.82
C SER A 28 1.74 1.04 -8.07
N LEU A 29 1.83 2.37 -8.00
CA LEU A 29 1.60 3.23 -9.17
C LEU A 29 2.57 2.92 -10.31
N LEU A 30 3.84 2.62 -10.00
CA LEU A 30 4.84 2.28 -11.00
C LEU A 30 4.56 0.92 -11.67
N ILE A 31 4.14 -0.09 -10.90
CA ILE A 31 3.75 -1.40 -11.43
C ILE A 31 2.52 -1.25 -12.32
N LEU A 32 1.51 -0.49 -11.87
CA LEU A 32 0.29 -0.23 -12.65
C LEU A 32 0.61 0.51 -13.96
N TYR A 33 1.53 1.48 -13.92
CA TYR A 33 2.05 2.15 -15.11
C TYR A 33 2.71 1.16 -16.08
N PHE A 34 3.62 0.29 -15.60
CA PHE A 34 4.24 -0.72 -16.44
C PHE A 34 3.25 -1.74 -16.99
N TYR A 35 2.20 -2.07 -16.24
CA TYR A 35 1.13 -2.93 -16.72
C TYR A 35 0.38 -2.27 -17.88
N ILE A 36 -0.05 -1.01 -17.74
CA ILE A 36 -0.79 -0.29 -18.79
C ILE A 36 0.07 -0.13 -20.05
N VAL A 37 1.31 0.33 -19.87
CA VAL A 37 2.25 0.54 -20.98
C VAL A 37 2.61 -0.80 -21.64
N GLY A 38 2.94 -1.81 -20.84
CA GLY A 38 3.25 -3.15 -21.33
C GLY A 38 2.09 -3.78 -22.10
N ASN A 39 0.85 -3.60 -21.62
CA ASN A 39 -0.34 -4.06 -22.31
C ASN A 39 -0.52 -3.35 -23.66
N SER A 40 -0.30 -2.03 -23.71
CA SER A 40 -0.36 -1.27 -24.97
C SER A 40 0.74 -1.65 -25.98
N GLN A 41 1.87 -2.13 -25.50
CA GLN A 41 2.99 -2.59 -26.33
C GLN A 41 2.87 -4.08 -26.71
N GLY A 42 1.82 -4.77 -26.28
CA GLY A 42 1.61 -6.19 -26.59
C GLY A 42 2.58 -7.12 -25.84
N PHE A 43 2.91 -6.80 -24.58
CA PHE A 43 3.69 -7.71 -23.73
C PHE A 43 3.00 -9.06 -23.60
N ALA A 44 3.80 -10.12 -23.47
CA ALA A 44 3.28 -11.46 -23.27
C ALA A 44 2.39 -11.56 -22.02
N ASP A 45 1.29 -12.32 -22.13
CA ASP A 45 0.31 -12.51 -21.05
C ASP A 45 0.93 -12.93 -19.72
N LYS A 46 1.99 -13.74 -19.77
CA LYS A 46 2.74 -14.18 -18.57
C LYS A 46 3.37 -13.01 -17.82
N THR A 47 3.90 -12.02 -18.54
CA THR A 47 4.50 -10.81 -17.95
C THR A 47 3.43 -9.91 -17.35
N LEU A 48 2.28 -9.77 -18.03
CA LEU A 48 1.16 -8.98 -17.52
C LEU A 48 0.55 -9.61 -16.25
N LEU A 49 0.37 -10.94 -16.24
CA LEU A 49 -0.09 -11.68 -15.05
C LEU A 49 0.91 -11.61 -13.89
N PHE A 50 2.21 -11.64 -14.19
CA PHE A 50 3.25 -11.43 -13.18
C PHE A 50 3.15 -10.03 -12.56
N LEU A 51 3.08 -8.96 -13.38
CA LEU A 51 2.91 -7.59 -12.91
C LEU A 51 1.64 -7.45 -12.06
N PHE A 52 0.55 -8.09 -12.48
CA PHE A 52 -0.71 -8.10 -11.74
C PHE A 52 -0.60 -8.76 -10.36
N THR A 53 0.14 -9.88 -10.29
CA THR A 53 0.41 -10.59 -9.03
C THR A 53 1.28 -9.77 -8.11
N VAL A 54 2.32 -9.12 -8.64
CA VAL A 54 3.19 -8.24 -7.85
C VAL A 54 2.42 -7.03 -7.32
N GLU A 55 1.51 -6.49 -8.14
CA GLU A 55 0.65 -5.37 -7.75
C GLU A 55 -0.29 -5.74 -6.59
N SER A 56 -0.93 -6.91 -6.65
CA SER A 56 -1.85 -7.34 -5.58
C SER A 56 -1.14 -7.50 -4.23
N TRP A 57 0.08 -8.06 -4.22
CA TRP A 57 0.91 -8.13 -3.01
C TRP A 57 1.35 -6.75 -2.52
N THR A 58 1.75 -5.88 -3.44
CA THR A 58 2.20 -4.51 -3.11
C THR A 58 1.08 -3.70 -2.48
N LEU A 59 -0.14 -3.79 -3.04
CA LEU A 59 -1.34 -3.15 -2.49
C LEU A 59 -1.73 -3.69 -1.12
N ALA A 60 -1.66 -5.02 -0.92
CA ALA A 60 -1.94 -5.63 0.38
C ALA A 60 -0.96 -5.16 1.46
N LEU A 61 0.35 -5.13 1.14
CA LEU A 61 1.38 -4.62 2.05
C LEU A 61 1.21 -3.11 2.31
N CYS A 62 0.85 -2.33 1.28
CA CYS A 62 0.59 -0.90 1.42
C CYS A 62 -0.59 -0.64 2.35
N ALA A 63 -1.69 -1.38 2.18
CA ALA A 63 -2.87 -1.28 3.03
C ALA A 63 -2.53 -1.58 4.50
N LEU A 64 -1.84 -2.70 4.76
CA LEU A 64 -1.38 -3.08 6.11
C LEU A 64 -0.46 -2.01 6.71
N SER A 65 0.55 -1.56 5.97
CA SER A 65 1.46 -0.49 6.42
C SER A 65 0.72 0.81 6.71
N GLY A 66 -0.27 1.18 5.89
CA GLY A 66 -1.12 2.36 6.09
C GLY A 66 -1.96 2.28 7.36
N VAL A 67 -2.53 1.11 7.66
CA VAL A 67 -3.26 0.85 8.92
C VAL A 67 -2.32 0.97 10.12
N PHE A 68 -1.16 0.30 10.09
CA PHE A 68 -0.18 0.39 11.18
C PHE A 68 0.36 1.80 11.39
N SER A 69 0.59 2.55 10.31
CA SER A 69 0.97 3.96 10.36
C SER A 69 -0.11 4.79 11.07
N THR A 70 -1.37 4.65 10.64
CA THR A 70 -2.51 5.41 11.18
C THR A 70 -2.69 5.12 12.67
N ILE A 71 -2.66 3.84 13.09
CA ILE A 71 -2.74 3.44 14.50
C ILE A 71 -1.56 4.02 15.29
N SER A 72 -0.34 3.96 14.75
CA SER A 72 0.86 4.48 15.40
C SER A 72 0.81 6.01 15.59
N TYR A 73 0.28 6.74 14.61
CA TYR A 73 0.09 8.18 14.73
C TYR A 73 -1.05 8.53 15.71
N ALA A 74 -2.17 7.81 15.69
CA ALA A 74 -3.27 8.00 16.64
C ALA A 74 -2.84 7.72 18.08
N ALA A 75 -2.08 6.65 18.32
CA ALA A 75 -1.56 6.29 19.64
C ALA A 75 -0.50 7.26 20.19
N THR A 76 0.12 8.07 19.32
CA THR A 76 1.11 9.09 19.71
C THR A 76 0.56 10.52 19.74
N LEU A 77 -0.70 10.70 19.33
CA LEU A 77 -1.44 11.96 19.30
C LEU A 77 -1.54 12.68 20.65
N PRO A 78 -1.88 12.03 21.79
CA PRO A 78 -2.01 12.71 23.08
C PRO A 78 -0.69 13.20 23.68
N MET A 79 0.46 12.85 23.08
CA MET A 79 1.79 13.21 23.59
C MET A 79 2.57 14.17 22.69
N ARG A 80 2.00 14.61 21.57
CA ARG A 80 2.63 15.60 20.67
C ARG A 80 2.02 16.97 20.89
N LYS A 81 2.86 17.99 21.12
CA LYS A 81 2.46 19.41 21.20
C LYS A 81 1.88 19.96 19.88
N LYS A 82 2.17 19.31 18.75
CA LYS A 82 1.70 19.72 17.41
C LYS A 82 0.95 18.55 16.78
N LEU A 83 -0.33 18.77 16.47
CA LEU A 83 -1.17 17.83 15.72
C LEU A 83 -0.63 17.72 14.29
N GLN A 84 -0.23 16.52 13.89
CA GLN A 84 0.17 16.20 12.51
C GLN A 84 -1.01 15.50 11.80
N LEU A 85 -2.18 16.13 11.81
CA LEU A 85 -3.42 15.57 11.25
C LEU A 85 -3.26 15.19 9.78
N ASP A 86 -2.56 16.00 9.00
CA ASP A 86 -2.30 15.77 7.57
C ASP A 86 -1.66 14.41 7.31
N ARG A 87 -0.75 13.97 8.19
CA ARG A 87 -0.06 12.67 8.04
C ARG A 87 -0.97 11.50 8.32
N ILE A 88 -1.91 11.65 9.25
CA ILE A 88 -2.91 10.64 9.60
C ILE A 88 -3.92 10.53 8.46
N ILE A 89 -4.40 11.66 7.96
CA ILE A 89 -5.34 11.71 6.84
C ILE A 89 -4.70 11.10 5.60
N LEU A 90 -3.45 11.47 5.27
CA LEU A 90 -2.73 10.90 4.13
C LEU A 90 -2.49 9.39 4.27
N SER A 91 -2.11 8.89 5.45
CA SER A 91 -1.90 7.43 5.62
C SER A 91 -3.21 6.65 5.57
N ALA A 92 -4.30 7.22 6.11
CA ALA A 92 -5.62 6.63 6.04
C ALA A 92 -6.16 6.64 4.59
N ALA A 93 -6.00 7.75 3.87
CA ALA A 93 -6.39 7.88 2.47
C ALA A 93 -5.60 6.93 1.57
N ALA A 94 -4.28 6.83 1.75
CA ALA A 94 -3.44 5.89 1.03
C ALA A 94 -3.85 4.43 1.29
N SER A 95 -4.15 4.09 2.55
CA SER A 95 -4.66 2.76 2.91
C SER A 95 -6.00 2.46 2.24
N ALA A 96 -6.97 3.38 2.33
CA ALA A 96 -8.28 3.23 1.73
C ALA A 96 -8.21 3.10 0.20
N PHE A 97 -7.36 3.92 -0.44
CA PHE A 97 -7.14 3.86 -1.88
C PHE A 97 -6.47 2.55 -2.29
N SER A 98 -5.47 2.07 -1.54
CA SER A 98 -4.84 0.78 -1.80
C SER A 98 -5.82 -0.39 -1.64
N VAL A 99 -6.73 -0.36 -0.67
CA VAL A 99 -7.78 -1.37 -0.52
C VAL A 99 -8.74 -1.34 -1.71
N LEU A 100 -9.16 -0.14 -2.14
CA LEU A 100 -10.04 0.02 -3.31
C LEU A 100 -9.37 -0.50 -4.59
N LEU A 101 -8.10 -0.14 -4.82
CA LEU A 101 -7.32 -0.68 -5.93
C LEU A 101 -7.19 -2.19 -5.85
N TYR A 102 -6.91 -2.73 -4.66
CA TYR A 102 -6.79 -4.18 -4.46
C TYR A 102 -8.10 -4.89 -4.84
N LEU A 103 -9.25 -4.36 -4.44
CA LEU A 103 -10.56 -4.91 -4.81
C LEU A 103 -10.81 -4.83 -6.32
N LEU A 104 -10.49 -3.70 -6.96
CA LEU A 104 -10.62 -3.56 -8.42
C LEU A 104 -9.74 -4.56 -9.15
N VAL A 105 -8.49 -4.72 -8.71
CA VAL A 105 -7.52 -5.68 -9.23
C VAL A 105 -8.05 -7.11 -9.04
N ALA A 106 -8.53 -7.45 -7.84
CA ALA A 106 -9.10 -8.78 -7.56
C ALA A 106 -10.33 -9.10 -8.43
N ILE A 107 -11.20 -8.10 -8.66
CA ILE A 107 -12.36 -8.25 -9.56
C ILE A 107 -11.88 -8.47 -11.00
N LEU A 108 -10.93 -7.67 -11.48
CA LEU A 108 -10.37 -7.84 -12.84
C LEU A 108 -9.79 -9.25 -13.02
N GLN A 109 -9.08 -9.75 -12.01
CA GLN A 109 -8.50 -11.09 -12.01
C GLN A 109 -9.58 -12.17 -12.08
N ALA A 110 -10.66 -12.03 -11.28
CA ALA A 110 -11.77 -12.97 -11.30
C ALA A 110 -12.45 -13.07 -12.68
N PHE A 111 -12.55 -11.95 -13.41
CA PHE A 111 -13.03 -11.95 -14.79
C PHE A 111 -12.04 -12.58 -15.76
N MET A 112 -10.73 -12.29 -15.63
CA MET A 112 -9.70 -12.88 -16.49
C MET A 112 -9.56 -14.40 -16.31
N ASP A 113 -9.60 -14.89 -15.07
CA ASP A 113 -9.54 -16.32 -14.78
C ASP A 113 -10.80 -17.04 -15.25
N SER A 114 -11.97 -16.40 -15.18
CA SER A 114 -13.22 -16.96 -15.74
C SER A 114 -13.15 -17.12 -17.26
N TYR A 115 -12.48 -16.20 -17.98
CA TYR A 115 -12.24 -16.33 -19.42
C TYR A 115 -11.30 -17.51 -19.78
N LYS A 116 -10.34 -17.84 -18.91
CA LYS A 116 -9.44 -19.00 -19.11
C LYS A 116 -10.13 -20.35 -18.95
N ILE A 117 -11.25 -20.41 -18.23
CA ILE A 117 -12.01 -21.65 -18.01
C ILE A 117 -12.99 -21.91 -19.18
N MET A 118 -13.28 -20.89 -19.98
CA MET A 118 -14.27 -20.92 -21.07
C MET A 118 -13.67 -21.16 -22.47
N ASN A 119 -12.33 -21.13 -22.60
CA ASN A 119 -11.58 -21.49 -23.81
C ASN A 119 -10.76 -22.77 -23.57
#